data_AF-A0A3B1E985-F1
#
_entry.id   AF-A0A3B1E985-F1
#
_cell.length_a   1.000
_cell.length_b   1.000
_cell.length_c   1.000
_cell.angle_alpha   90.00
_cell.angle_beta   90.00
_cell.angle_gamma   90.00
#
_symmetry.space_group_name_H-M   'P 1'
#
loop_
_entity.id
_entity.type
_entity.pdbx_description
1 polymer ?
#
loop_
_entity_poly.entity_id
_entity_poly.type
_entity_poly.pdbx_seq_one_letter_code
_entity_poly.pdbx_strand_id
1 'polypeptide(L)'
;VRLDTGDLTVRVASTSATIQFSPLLSWSTILQWDNQSDSAGLNSRLRYEFRPGQEIFLVYNEGFDVAGTEFSSTGRELTLKAGLTFRF
;
A
#
# COMPACT_ATOMS: atom_id res chain seq x y z
N VAL A 1 1.69 10.23 -40.17
CA VAL A 1 0.63 9.61 -39.34
C VAL A 1 0.42 10.51 -38.14
N ARG A 2 -0.75 11.16 -38.07
CA ARG A 2 -1.09 12.10 -36.99
C ARG A 2 -1.72 11.26 -35.89
N LEU A 3 -1.05 11.10 -34.76
CA LEU A 3 -1.68 10.51 -33.60
C LEU A 3 -2.57 11.60 -33.00
N ASP A 4 -3.87 11.32 -32.98
CA ASP A 4 -4.85 12.12 -32.25
C ASP A 4 -4.62 11.79 -30.76
N THR A 5 -3.57 12.38 -30.19
CA THR A 5 -3.27 12.26 -28.76
C THR A 5 -4.30 13.11 -28.02
N GLY A 6 -5.51 12.55 -27.91
CA GLY A 6 -6.54 13.03 -27.01
C GLY A 6 -5.94 13.17 -25.61
N ASP A 7 -6.35 14.24 -24.94
CA ASP A 7 -5.89 14.69 -23.64
C ASP A 7 -5.90 13.54 -22.60
N LEU A 8 -4.75 12.88 -22.40
CA LEU A 8 -4.63 11.74 -21.49
C LEU A 8 -4.45 12.27 -20.06
N THR A 9 -5.55 12.70 -19.45
CA THR A 9 -5.55 13.20 -18.07
C THR A 9 -5.42 12.05 -17.06
N VAL A 10 -4.23 11.88 -16.49
CA VAL A 10 -3.99 10.96 -15.36
C VAL A 10 -4.57 11.55 -14.07
N ARG A 11 -5.40 10.78 -13.38
CA ARG A 11 -5.97 11.08 -12.08
C ARG A 11 -5.64 9.93 -11.14
N VAL A 12 -4.80 10.24 -10.17
CA VAL A 12 -4.48 9.33 -9.07
C VAL A 12 -5.30 9.78 -7.85
N ALA A 13 -6.09 8.85 -7.30
CA ALA A 13 -6.75 9.04 -6.02
C ALA A 13 -6.08 8.14 -4.98
N SER A 14 -5.90 8.65 -3.77
CA SER A 14 -5.39 7.84 -2.66
C SER A 14 -6.16 8.14 -1.38
N THR A 15 -6.32 7.11 -0.55
CA THR A 15 -6.91 7.23 0.77
C THR A 15 -6.10 6.39 1.73
N SER A 16 -5.79 6.96 2.90
CA SER A 16 -5.00 6.29 3.93
C SER A 16 -5.74 6.30 5.25
N ALA A 17 -5.65 5.20 5.99
CA ALA A 17 -6.13 5.06 7.34
C ALA A 17 -5.01 4.54 8.24
N THR A 18 -4.85 5.14 9.41
CA THR A 18 -3.82 4.74 10.38
C THR A 18 -4.44 4.67 11.76
N ILE A 19 -4.30 3.52 12.42
CA ILE A 19 -4.77 3.27 13.78
C ILE A 19 -3.56 3.01 14.67
N GLN A 20 -3.46 3.74 15.78
CA GLN A 20 -2.46 3.52 16.82
C GLN A 20 -3.16 2.86 18.00
N PHE A 21 -3.06 1.54 18.11
CA PHE A 21 -3.66 0.81 19.22
C PHE A 21 -2.92 1.10 20.53
N SER A 22 -1.60 1.32 20.45
CA SER A 22 -0.75 1.76 21.55
C SER A 22 0.51 2.43 20.99
N PRO A 23 1.39 3.00 21.83
CA PRO A 23 2.70 3.47 21.37
C PRO A 23 3.56 2.37 20.72
N LEU A 24 3.26 1.10 21.04
CA LEU A 24 4.00 -0.07 20.60
C LEU A 24 3.38 -0.74 19.38
N LEU A 25 2.09 -0.56 19.11
CA LEU A 25 1.38 -1.25 18.04
C LEU A 25 0.59 -0.26 17.19
N SER A 26 0.93 -0.21 15.90
CA SER A 26 0.20 0.59 14.92
C SER A 26 -0.10 -0.21 13.66
N TRP A 27 -1.20 0.14 13.02
CA TRP A 27 -1.62 -0.41 11.74
C TRP A 27 -1.93 0.73 10.79
N SER A 28 -1.38 0.68 9.57
CA SER A 28 -1.65 1.65 8.52
C SER A 28 -2.07 0.93 7.25
N THR A 29 -3.10 1.41 6.58
CA THR A 29 -3.49 0.95 5.25
C THR A 29 -3.59 2.14 4.29
N ILE A 30 -3.10 1.96 3.07
CA ILE A 30 -3.22 2.91 1.97
C ILE A 30 -3.90 2.19 0.82
N LEU A 31 -4.95 2.81 0.28
CA LEU A 31 -5.61 2.46 -0.96
C LEU A 31 -5.24 3.52 -2.01
N GLN A 32 -4.85 3.07 -3.19
CA GLN A 32 -4.51 3.94 -4.31
C GLN A 32 -5.25 3.46 -5.56
N TRP A 33 -5.67 4.40 -6.39
CA TRP A 33 -6.34 4.12 -7.66
C TRP A 33 -5.82 5.05 -8.75
N ASP A 34 -5.59 4.50 -9.94
CA ASP A 34 -5.12 5.19 -11.14
C ASP A 34 -6.09 4.94 -12.30
N ASN A 35 -6.61 6.02 -12.90
CA ASN A 35 -7.60 5.98 -13.98
C ASN A 35 -7.01 5.74 -15.38
N GLN A 36 -5.70 5.87 -15.58
CA GLN A 36 -5.05 5.64 -16.88
C GLN A 36 -4.71 4.16 -17.03
N SER A 37 -4.27 3.54 -15.94
CA SER A 37 -3.88 2.13 -15.92
C SER A 37 -5.01 1.19 -15.50
N ASP A 38 -6.20 1.73 -15.20
CA ASP A 38 -7.34 1.01 -14.62
C ASP A 38 -6.90 0.08 -13.47
N SER A 39 -6.07 0.60 -12.57
CA SER A 39 -5.45 -0.21 -11.51
C SER A 39 -5.72 0.39 -10.14
N ALA A 40 -5.86 -0.49 -9.15
CA ALA A 40 -5.88 -0.13 -7.75
C ALA A 40 -4.82 -0.91 -6.97
N GLY A 41 -4.35 -0.32 -5.88
CA GLY A 41 -3.35 -0.91 -5.01
C GLY A 41 -3.75 -0.76 -3.55
N LEU A 42 -3.53 -1.81 -2.77
CA LEU A 42 -3.65 -1.83 -1.32
C LEU A 42 -2.28 -2.12 -0.71
N ASN A 43 -1.81 -1.23 0.16
CA ASN A 43 -0.67 -1.45 1.05
C ASN A 43 -1.16 -1.42 2.49
N SER A 44 -1.05 -2.53 3.20
CA SER A 44 -1.38 -2.65 4.62
C SER A 44 -0.12 -3.00 5.41
N ARG A 45 0.12 -2.30 6.50
CA ARG A 45 1.34 -2.43 7.31
C ARG A 45 0.99 -2.43 8.79
N LEU A 46 1.26 -3.55 9.44
CA LEU A 46 1.27 -3.67 10.89
C LEU A 46 2.69 -3.46 11.38
N ARG A 47 2.88 -2.57 12.36
CA ARG A 47 4.14 -2.31 13.04
C ARG A 47 3.98 -2.65 14.52
N TYR A 48 4.87 -3.48 15.03
CA TYR A 48 4.97 -3.81 16.45
C TYR A 48 6.38 -3.51 16.97
N GLU A 49 6.49 -2.54 17.85
CA GLU A 49 7.70 -2.20 18.58
C GLU A 49 7.63 -2.84 19.97
N PHE A 50 8.38 -3.91 20.20
CA PHE A 50 8.35 -4.64 21.47
C PHE A 50 9.35 -4.09 22.50
N ARG A 51 10.39 -3.39 22.03
CA ARG A 51 11.31 -2.60 22.86
C ARG A 51 11.74 -1.35 22.09
N PRO A 52 12.14 -0.27 22.76
CA PRO A 52 12.67 0.91 22.08
C PRO A 52 13.79 0.54 21.10
N GLY A 53 13.58 0.84 19.82
CA GLY A 53 14.52 0.52 18.74
C GLY A 53 14.50 -0.93 18.25
N GLN A 54 13.54 -1.75 18.70
CA GLN A 54 13.33 -3.12 18.23
C GLN A 54 11.90 -3.29 17.71
N GLU A 55 11.78 -3.51 16.41
CA GLU A 55 10.49 -3.47 15.71
C GLU A 55 10.31 -4.64 14.74
N ILE A 56 9.06 -5.06 14.59
CA ILE A 56 8.60 -6.03 13.60
C ILE A 56 7.58 -5.34 12.71
N PHE A 57 7.66 -5.59 11.41
CA PHE A 57 6.67 -5.17 10.44
C PHE A 57 6.09 -6.38 9.72
N LEU A 58 4.77 -6.43 9.64
CA LEU A 58 4.07 -7.27 8.68
C LEU A 58 3.45 -6.37 7.62
N VAL A 59 3.85 -6.56 6.37
CA VAL A 59 3.40 -5.77 5.22
C VAL A 59 2.65 -6.68 4.28
N TYR A 60 1.44 -6.30 3.93
CA TYR A 60 0.62 -6.93 2.91
C TYR A 60 0.42 -5.96 1.76
N ASN A 61 0.71 -6.41 0.54
CA ASN A 61 0.46 -5.68 -0.68
C ASN A 61 -0.50 -6.47 -1.56
N GLU A 62 -1.43 -5.78 -2.18
CA GLU A 62 -2.29 -6.36 -3.22
C GLU A 62 -2.51 -5.35 -4.34
N GLY A 63 -2.34 -5.81 -5.57
CA GLY A 63 -2.69 -5.07 -6.77
C GLY A 63 -3.99 -5.60 -7.35
N PHE A 64 -4.81 -4.70 -7.87
CA PHE A 64 -6.08 -5.00 -8.51
C PHE A 64 -6.13 -4.36 -9.88
N ASP A 65 -6.62 -5.12 -10.85
CA ASP A 65 -7.10 -4.60 -12.12
C ASP A 65 -8.58 -4.27 -11.94
N VAL A 66 -8.93 -3.03 -12.27
CA VAL A 66 -10.28 -2.47 -12.13
C VAL A 66 -10.84 -2.02 -13.48
N ALA A 67 -10.29 -2.54 -14.59
CA ALA A 67 -10.79 -2.27 -15.93
C ALA A 67 -12.24 -2.78 -16.10
N GLY A 68 -13.19 -1.86 -16.28
CA GLY A 68 -14.60 -2.18 -16.52
C GLY A 68 -15.39 -2.47 -15.23
N THR A 69 -16.20 -3.54 -15.24
CA THR A 69 -17.07 -3.96 -14.11
C THR A 69 -16.47 -5.07 -13.25
N GLU A 70 -15.33 -5.64 -13.66
CA GLU A 70 -14.72 -6.76 -12.96
C GLU A 70 -13.55 -6.29 -12.10
N PHE A 71 -13.54 -6.72 -10.84
CA PHE A 71 -12.46 -6.48 -9.91
C PHE A 71 -11.63 -7.75 -9.82
N SER A 72 -10.41 -7.72 -10.37
CA SER A 72 -9.52 -8.89 -10.38
C SER A 72 -8.21 -8.61 -9.65
N SER A 73 -7.75 -9.55 -8.83
CA SER A 73 -6.48 -9.42 -8.10
C SER A 73 -5.33 -9.78 -9.04
N THR A 74 -4.45 -8.82 -9.32
CA THR A 74 -3.30 -8.99 -10.22
C THR A 74 -2.11 -9.63 -9.50
N GLY A 75 -1.99 -9.42 -8.19
CA GLY A 75 -0.88 -9.96 -7.41
C GLY A 75 -0.97 -9.64 -5.93
N ARG A 76 -0.46 -10.56 -5.10
CA ARG A 76 -0.51 -10.48 -3.64
C ARG A 76 0.88 -10.76 -3.08
N GLU A 77 1.34 -9.94 -2.15
CA GLU A 77 2.61 -10.11 -1.46
C GLU A 77 2.40 -9.98 0.05
N LEU A 78 3.00 -10.88 0.82
CA LEU A 78 3.07 -10.80 2.27
C LEU A 78 4.54 -10.83 2.69
N THR A 79 4.99 -9.76 3.35
CA THR A 79 6.38 -9.55 3.75
C THR A 79 6.48 -9.34 5.25
N LEU A 80 7.30 -10.14 5.93
CA LEU A 80 7.65 -9.98 7.34
C LEU A 80 9.06 -9.41 7.47
N LYS A 81 9.23 -8.35 8.27
CA LYS A 81 10.53 -7.71 8.54
C LYS A 81 10.73 -7.57 10.05
N ALA A 82 11.98 -7.67 10.49
CA ALA A 82 12.38 -7.39 11.87
C ALA A 82 13.64 -6.52 11.89
N GLY A 83 13.68 -5.53 12.77
CA GLY A 83 14.78 -4.59 12.94
C GLY A 83 15.19 -4.52 14.42
N LEU A 84 16.49 -4.60 14.68
CA LEU A 84 17.07 -4.47 16.02
C LEU A 84 18.12 -3.36 16.01
N THR A 85 17.92 -2.34 16.83
CA THR A 85 18.91 -1.29 17.04
C THR A 85 19.70 -1.58 18.31
N PHE A 86 21.03 -1.65 18.18
CA PHE A 86 21.95 -1.72 19.32
C PHE A 86 22.66 -0.37 19.46
N ARG A 87 22.67 0.19 20.67
CA ARG A 87 23.41 1.41 21.02
C ARG A 87 24.30 1.12 22.23
N PHE A 88 25.55 1.55 22.19
CA PHE A 88 26.57 1.43 23.24
C PHE A 88 27.19 2.79 23.52
#